data_AF-A0A4V1M3K7-F1
#
_entry.id   AF-A0A4V1M3K7-F1
#
_cell.length_a   1.000
_cell.length_b   1.000
_cell.length_c   1.000
_cell.angle_alpha   90.00
_cell.angle_beta   90.00
_cell.angle_gamma   90.00
#
_symmetry.space_group_name_H-M   'P 1'
#
loop_
_entity.id
_entity.type
_entity.pdbx_description
1 polymer ?
#
loop_
_entity_poly.entity_id
_entity_poly.type
_entity_poly.pdbx_seq_one_letter_code
_entity_poly.pdbx_strand_id
1 'polypeptide(L)'
;MGHNSDKLYITHSEHAAGHHAASSTGKRQESGRSEIQRLPFDSCALSLQPFKNPVAVIADAEEGQAPRADVFDLLNIVPYIRKYKTNPVTGKPLDTSQLIKLNFAKNAEGNMHDPITYKVFSPHVHIVFLKNTGNVFDMASLQLLAIKPKTWRDLVNDEPFERKDIITIQDPQNLANRDLREYDHVKSDKKVAEEELASDPLKGINVEAAGGAGKVLKMIAEKVSPSMAPPPAPAESSTAIKEKKEGIIAKRKIEQLAYNTSNFTTGRASASLTSTTMTPETTNARALFDEEEFMFEEMRRPVKEKERLKSKAYATIMTNFGGLNVELHGDRAPKTVYNFVQLAKQGYYDGVAFHRLMPGFMVQGGDPTGTGRGGKSFWGEPFRDEYSEKGAYKHDSRGVLSMANSGPRSNTSQFFITFRPTEHLNGKHTVFGKLVGGEDVLDKIERVPVRPGGDRPAKEIKILGINVLQDPFEAYQKRLAQRLARQDESDETLRRRAAAQAEREKDRTTWLGTDLGIKGAPRSTTKDKEEVGVGKYLSTQVPSWELTLNSTSSPLSQKVDQDGIEKKDKVEQDAVGKKDKPGMMMVQSQGKVVGGEMEYGEKKKRKVAGGFGDFSAW
;
A
#
# COMPACT_ATOMS: atom_id res chain seq x y z
N MET A 1 14.46 0.25 20.66
CA MET A 1 14.26 0.97 19.38
C MET A 1 15.55 1.74 19.10
N GLY A 2 16.32 1.34 18.09
CA GLY A 2 17.61 1.96 17.78
C GLY A 2 17.43 3.28 17.04
N HIS A 3 17.92 4.36 17.63
CA HIS A 3 18.02 5.67 17.01
C HIS A 3 19.24 5.69 16.06
N ASN A 4 19.06 6.31 14.88
CA ASN A 4 20.08 6.77 13.92
C ASN A 4 20.57 5.84 12.79
N SER A 5 19.85 4.79 12.41
CA SER A 5 19.95 4.27 11.04
C SER A 5 18.55 4.00 10.48
N ASP A 6 18.20 4.71 9.41
CA ASP A 6 16.90 4.66 8.75
C ASP A 6 16.83 3.42 7.82
N LYS A 7 17.15 2.23 8.37
CA LYS A 7 17.12 0.94 7.68
C LYS A 7 16.23 -0.03 8.45
N LEU A 8 15.34 -0.70 7.72
CA LEU A 8 14.38 -1.69 8.24
C LEU A 8 15.01 -3.05 8.61
N TYR A 9 16.33 -3.21 8.47
CA TYR A 9 17.05 -4.46 8.74
C TYR A 9 18.46 -4.16 9.24
N ILE A 10 18.96 -5.05 10.12
CA ILE A 10 20.28 -4.98 10.75
C ILE A 10 21.32 -5.61 9.83
N THR A 11 22.48 -4.97 9.65
CA THR A 11 23.54 -5.53 8.78
C THR A 11 24.43 -6.52 9.53
N HIS A 12 25.15 -7.36 8.79
CA HIS A 12 26.12 -8.32 9.35
C HIS A 12 27.18 -7.66 10.26
N SER A 13 27.60 -6.43 9.93
CA SER A 13 28.56 -5.65 10.72
C SER A 13 27.97 -5.14 12.04
N GLU A 14 26.69 -4.76 12.07
CA GLU A 14 25.97 -4.34 13.28
C GLU A 14 25.64 -5.55 14.18
N HIS A 15 25.49 -6.73 13.59
CA HIS A 15 25.37 -7.99 14.35
C HIS A 15 26.70 -8.43 14.99
N ALA A 16 27.83 -8.12 14.35
CA ALA A 16 29.16 -8.46 14.88
C ALA A 16 29.65 -7.46 15.93
N ALA A 17 29.28 -6.18 15.80
CA ALA A 17 29.62 -5.12 16.74
C ALA A 17 28.49 -4.97 17.78
N GLY A 18 28.61 -5.71 18.89
CA GLY A 18 27.70 -5.58 20.03
C GLY A 18 27.46 -4.12 20.42
N HIS A 19 26.20 -3.80 20.74
CA HIS A 19 25.69 -2.45 21.00
C HIS A 19 26.70 -1.51 21.68
N HIS A 20 27.07 -0.44 20.98
CA HIS A 20 27.74 0.72 21.54
C HIS A 20 26.81 1.41 22.55
N ALA A 21 27.01 1.14 23.84
CA ALA A 21 26.59 2.06 24.88
C ALA A 21 27.51 3.30 24.83
N ALA A 22 26.94 4.45 24.50
CA ALA A 22 27.57 5.73 24.77
C ALA A 22 27.59 5.94 26.29
N SER A 23 28.69 5.57 26.94
CA SER A 23 29.09 6.21 28.19
C SER A 23 30.62 6.18 28.29
N SER A 24 31.14 7.36 28.57
CA SER A 24 32.53 7.68 28.84
C SER A 24 33.16 6.72 29.86
N THR A 25 34.34 6.20 29.51
CA THR A 25 35.41 5.81 30.45
C THR A 25 35.03 4.78 31.53
N GLY A 26 35.41 3.52 31.32
CA GLY A 26 35.60 2.59 32.45
C GLY A 26 35.31 1.13 32.17
N LYS A 27 36.36 0.31 32.23
CA LYS A 27 36.40 -1.14 32.51
C LYS A 27 35.42 -2.07 31.78
N ARG A 28 35.99 -2.88 30.89
CA ARG A 28 35.44 -4.16 30.42
C ARG A 28 35.17 -5.06 31.63
N GLN A 29 33.91 -5.23 31.98
CA GLN A 29 33.48 -6.15 33.04
C GLN A 29 33.01 -7.45 32.38
N GLU A 30 33.81 -8.51 32.53
CA GLU A 30 33.34 -9.88 32.32
C GLU A 30 32.47 -10.28 33.51
N SER A 31 31.15 -10.37 33.30
CA SER A 31 30.30 -11.31 34.03
C SER A 31 28.89 -11.38 33.44
N GLY A 32 28.47 -12.60 33.11
CA GLY A 32 27.11 -12.94 32.77
C GLY A 32 27.07 -13.90 31.58
N ARG A 33 26.80 -15.18 31.84
CA ARG A 33 26.56 -16.21 30.82
C ARG A 33 25.50 -15.73 29.83
N SER A 34 25.99 -15.16 28.73
CA SER A 34 25.40 -14.95 27.41
C SER A 34 23.95 -15.41 27.22
N GLU A 35 23.06 -14.47 26.92
CA GLU A 35 21.76 -14.78 26.31
C GLU A 35 21.99 -15.65 25.06
N ILE A 36 21.37 -16.82 25.03
CA ILE A 36 21.43 -17.76 23.90
C ILE A 36 20.87 -17.05 22.66
N GLN A 37 21.69 -16.85 21.63
CA GLN A 37 21.24 -16.23 20.38
C GLN A 37 20.58 -17.29 19.51
N ARG A 38 19.25 -17.35 19.57
CA ARG A 38 18.44 -18.40 18.92
C ARG A 38 18.14 -18.04 17.47
N LEU A 39 18.32 -18.99 16.57
CA LEU A 39 17.84 -18.86 15.18
C LEU A 39 16.32 -19.10 15.12
N PRO A 40 15.52 -18.14 14.61
CA PRO A 40 14.09 -18.34 14.34
C PRO A 40 13.83 -19.56 13.45
N PHE A 41 12.66 -20.19 13.60
CA PHE A 41 12.33 -21.45 12.92
C PHE A 41 12.12 -21.31 11.41
N ASP A 42 11.76 -20.11 10.97
CA ASP A 42 11.52 -19.69 9.60
C ASP A 42 12.79 -19.26 8.86
N SER A 43 13.94 -19.33 9.52
CA SER A 43 15.22 -18.84 9.01
C SER A 43 16.19 -19.97 8.65
N CYS A 44 16.95 -19.76 7.59
CA CYS A 44 17.99 -20.67 7.10
C CYS A 44 19.21 -20.66 8.03
N ALA A 45 19.73 -21.83 8.40
CA ALA A 45 20.86 -21.96 9.30
C ALA A 45 22.20 -21.49 8.72
N LEU A 46 22.32 -21.37 7.39
CA LEU A 46 23.54 -20.87 6.72
C LEU A 46 23.48 -19.35 6.44
N SER A 47 22.37 -18.86 5.90
CA SER A 47 22.24 -17.43 5.53
C SER A 47 21.68 -16.56 6.66
N LEU A 48 21.12 -17.17 7.70
CA LEU A 48 20.46 -16.50 8.83
C LEU A 48 19.28 -15.60 8.40
N GLN A 49 18.76 -15.82 7.18
CA GLN A 49 17.64 -15.11 6.58
C GLN A 49 16.42 -16.03 6.45
N PRO A 50 15.20 -15.48 6.39
CA PRO A 50 14.00 -16.27 6.11
C PRO A 50 14.15 -17.09 4.82
N PHE A 51 13.90 -18.40 4.89
CA PHE A 51 14.05 -19.27 3.73
C PHE A 51 12.89 -19.11 2.74
N LYS A 52 13.17 -19.32 1.45
CA LYS A 52 12.13 -19.39 0.40
C LYS A 52 11.87 -20.83 -0.04
N ASN A 53 12.94 -21.59 -0.26
CA ASN A 53 12.90 -22.98 -0.68
C ASN A 53 13.53 -23.87 0.41
N PRO A 54 12.79 -24.17 1.50
CA PRO A 54 13.34 -24.89 2.63
C PRO A 54 13.70 -26.33 2.27
N VAL A 55 14.92 -26.70 2.60
CA VAL A 55 15.44 -28.07 2.56
C VAL A 55 16.03 -28.43 3.92
N ALA A 56 15.89 -29.68 4.31
CA ALA A 56 16.35 -30.21 5.58
C ALA A 56 17.48 -31.21 5.37
N VAL A 57 18.43 -31.18 6.29
CA VAL A 57 19.42 -32.25 6.51
C VAL A 57 19.14 -32.85 7.87
N ILE A 58 19.04 -34.17 7.93
CA ILE A 58 18.87 -34.89 9.21
C ILE A 58 20.23 -34.90 9.92
N ALA A 59 20.27 -34.39 11.14
CA ALA A 59 21.43 -34.47 12.01
C ALA A 59 21.45 -35.84 12.69
N ASP A 60 22.65 -36.43 12.82
CA ASP A 60 22.81 -37.69 13.54
C ASP A 60 22.42 -37.49 15.01
N ALA A 61 21.43 -38.24 15.48
CA ALA A 61 21.00 -38.21 16.87
C ALA A 61 21.96 -39.03 17.75
N GLU A 62 22.31 -38.51 18.92
CA GLU A 62 22.92 -39.30 19.99
C GLU A 62 21.87 -40.23 20.61
N GLU A 63 22.33 -41.39 21.11
CA GLU A 63 21.46 -42.45 21.63
C GLU A 63 20.56 -41.92 22.77
N GLY A 64 19.24 -41.83 22.52
CA GLY A 64 18.25 -41.34 23.47
C GLY A 64 17.64 -39.95 23.15
N GLN A 65 18.15 -39.22 22.16
CA GLN A 65 17.57 -37.94 21.71
C GLN A 65 16.66 -38.11 20.47
N ALA A 66 15.64 -37.26 20.35
CA ALA A 66 14.78 -37.24 19.17
C ALA A 66 15.59 -36.81 17.92
N PRO A 67 15.38 -37.45 16.76
CA PRO A 67 16.08 -37.07 15.55
C PRO A 67 15.74 -35.63 15.17
N ARG A 68 16.78 -34.87 14.84
CA ARG A 68 16.71 -33.44 14.54
C ARG A 68 17.04 -33.18 13.08
N ALA A 69 16.47 -32.13 12.52
CA ALA A 69 16.94 -31.57 11.25
C ALA A 69 17.40 -30.13 11.36
N ASP A 70 18.41 -29.81 10.54
CA ASP A 70 18.84 -28.45 10.26
C ASP A 70 18.24 -27.99 8.93
N VAL A 71 17.66 -26.79 8.92
CA VAL A 71 16.92 -26.25 7.76
C VAL A 71 17.77 -25.21 7.03
N PHE A 72 17.86 -25.35 5.73
CA PHE A 72 18.59 -24.48 4.82
C PHE A 72 17.72 -24.02 3.66
N ASP A 73 18.16 -22.96 2.98
CA ASP A 73 17.58 -22.56 1.70
C ASP A 73 18.35 -23.23 0.55
N LEU A 74 17.61 -23.83 -0.39
CA LEU A 74 18.18 -24.61 -1.50
C LEU A 74 19.26 -23.84 -2.28
N LEU A 75 19.01 -22.55 -2.53
CA LEU A 75 19.91 -21.69 -3.32
C LEU A 75 21.25 -21.42 -2.62
N ASN A 76 21.28 -21.49 -1.29
CA ASN A 76 22.49 -21.18 -0.50
C ASN A 76 23.27 -22.45 -0.12
N ILE A 77 22.57 -23.55 0.15
CA ILE A 77 23.21 -24.80 0.61
C ILE A 77 23.91 -25.57 -0.50
N VAL A 78 23.34 -25.58 -1.72
CA VAL A 78 23.94 -26.30 -2.86
C VAL A 78 25.33 -25.74 -3.23
N PRO A 79 25.51 -24.41 -3.37
CA PRO A 79 26.84 -23.81 -3.54
C PRO A 79 27.81 -24.16 -2.41
N TYR A 80 27.32 -24.14 -1.16
CA TYR A 80 28.13 -24.44 0.02
C TYR A 80 28.64 -25.90 0.01
N ILE A 81 27.77 -26.87 -0.30
CA ILE A 81 28.14 -28.28 -0.42
C ILE A 81 29.14 -28.49 -1.54
N ARG A 82 28.98 -27.82 -2.70
CA ARG A 82 29.92 -27.91 -3.81
C ARG A 82 31.33 -27.44 -3.42
N LYS A 83 31.43 -26.38 -2.62
CA LYS A 83 32.69 -25.78 -2.20
C LYS A 83 33.36 -26.52 -1.04
N TYR A 84 32.61 -26.81 0.02
CA TYR A 84 33.16 -27.30 1.29
C TYR A 84 32.84 -28.77 1.58
N LYS A 85 31.92 -29.39 0.85
CA LYS A 85 31.47 -30.80 1.03
C LYS A 85 31.15 -31.18 2.48
N THR A 86 30.77 -30.21 3.29
CA THR A 86 30.54 -30.34 4.73
C THR A 86 29.22 -29.68 5.10
N ASN A 87 28.62 -30.13 6.20
CA ASN A 87 27.43 -29.55 6.78
C ASN A 87 27.82 -28.26 7.53
N PRO A 88 27.19 -27.11 7.24
CA PRO A 88 27.54 -25.83 7.88
C PRO A 88 27.21 -25.76 9.38
N VAL A 89 26.32 -26.62 9.90
CA VAL A 89 25.98 -26.65 11.32
C VAL A 89 26.89 -27.61 12.08
N THR A 90 27.03 -28.86 11.61
CA THR A 90 27.74 -29.92 12.32
C THR A 90 29.19 -30.15 11.88
N GLY A 91 29.61 -29.61 10.74
CA GLY A 91 30.94 -29.84 10.16
C GLY A 91 31.17 -31.23 9.53
N LYS A 92 30.18 -32.13 9.61
CA LYS A 92 30.26 -33.49 9.05
C LYS A 92 30.19 -33.48 7.51
N PRO A 93 30.75 -34.48 6.79
CA PRO A 93 30.64 -34.54 5.33
C PRO A 93 29.18 -34.65 4.90
N LEU A 94 28.78 -33.86 3.89
CA LEU A 94 27.40 -33.76 3.41
C LEU A 94 27.37 -33.80 1.89
N ASP A 95 26.45 -34.58 1.33
CA ASP A 95 26.18 -34.65 -0.11
C ASP A 95 24.77 -34.13 -0.45
N THR A 96 24.58 -33.70 -1.69
CA THR A 96 23.33 -33.16 -2.22
C THR A 96 22.18 -34.18 -2.21
N SER A 97 22.48 -35.48 -2.27
CA SER A 97 21.50 -36.57 -2.21
C SER A 97 20.79 -36.69 -0.86
N GLN A 98 21.39 -36.15 0.22
CA GLN A 98 20.85 -36.22 1.58
C GLN A 98 19.88 -35.06 1.89
N LEU A 99 19.70 -34.12 0.96
CA LEU A 99 18.79 -32.98 1.12
C LEU A 99 17.34 -33.41 0.91
N ILE A 100 16.51 -33.20 1.94
CA ILE A 100 15.07 -33.47 1.89
C ILE A 100 14.32 -32.16 1.70
N LYS A 101 13.41 -32.09 0.73
CA LYS A 101 12.56 -30.91 0.53
C LYS A 101 11.51 -30.83 1.65
N LEU A 102 11.32 -29.65 2.24
CA LEU A 102 10.22 -29.40 3.17
C LEU A 102 9.03 -28.74 2.46
N ASN A 103 7.83 -29.22 2.76
CA ASN A 103 6.56 -28.68 2.27
C ASN A 103 5.82 -28.00 3.43
N PHE A 104 5.94 -26.67 3.53
CA PHE A 104 5.17 -25.87 4.49
C PHE A 104 3.84 -25.39 3.86
N ALA A 105 2.73 -25.62 4.54
CA ALA A 105 1.45 -25.02 4.17
C ALA A 105 1.41 -23.54 4.61
N LYS A 106 0.87 -22.66 3.76
CA LYS A 106 0.75 -21.21 4.01
C LYS A 106 -0.70 -20.77 3.92
N ASN A 107 -1.13 -19.91 4.85
CA ASN A 107 -2.45 -19.30 4.85
C ASN A 107 -2.55 -18.20 3.78
N ALA A 108 -3.76 -17.67 3.53
CA ALA A 108 -3.98 -16.55 2.62
C ALA A 108 -3.16 -15.28 2.98
N GLU A 109 -2.79 -15.13 4.25
CA GLU A 109 -1.95 -14.04 4.76
C GLU A 109 -0.43 -14.31 4.60
N GLY A 110 -0.04 -15.48 4.09
CA GLY A 110 1.37 -15.89 3.93
C GLY A 110 2.00 -16.57 5.15
N ASN A 111 1.29 -16.66 6.28
CA ASN A 111 1.76 -17.31 7.50
C ASN A 111 1.82 -18.85 7.37
N MET A 112 2.91 -19.46 7.84
CA MET A 112 3.07 -20.93 7.84
C MET A 112 2.21 -21.59 8.92
N HIS A 113 1.48 -22.63 8.57
CA HIS A 113 0.53 -23.30 9.46
C HIS A 113 0.53 -24.82 9.25
N ASP A 114 -0.05 -25.54 10.22
CA ASP A 114 -0.27 -26.97 10.16
C ASP A 114 -1.42 -27.31 9.19
N PRO A 115 -1.21 -28.10 8.11
CA PRO A 115 -2.18 -28.27 7.01
C PRO A 115 -3.54 -28.84 7.41
N ILE A 116 -3.67 -29.43 8.59
CA ILE A 116 -4.90 -30.10 9.05
C ILE A 116 -5.63 -29.24 10.07
N THR A 117 -4.91 -28.78 11.10
CA THR A 117 -5.51 -28.01 12.19
C THR A 117 -5.61 -26.52 11.89
N TYR A 118 -5.00 -26.06 10.79
CA TYR A 118 -4.90 -24.65 10.40
C TYR A 118 -4.22 -23.74 11.45
N LYS A 119 -3.57 -24.34 12.45
CA LYS A 119 -2.87 -23.63 13.51
C LYS A 119 -1.57 -23.05 12.97
N VAL A 120 -1.41 -21.74 13.11
CA VAL A 120 -0.21 -21.01 12.69
C VAL A 120 0.99 -21.43 13.56
N PHE A 121 2.13 -21.72 12.91
CA PHE A 121 3.36 -22.04 13.61
C PHE A 121 3.90 -20.81 14.35
N SER A 122 4.26 -21.00 15.61
CA SER A 122 4.89 -19.97 16.44
C SER A 122 6.16 -20.52 17.08
N PRO A 123 7.06 -19.66 17.62
CA PRO A 123 8.29 -20.12 18.26
C PRO A 123 8.10 -21.04 19.48
N HIS A 124 6.86 -21.24 19.94
CA HIS A 124 6.53 -22.10 21.08
C HIS A 124 5.89 -23.43 20.65
N VAL A 125 5.70 -23.67 19.36
CA VAL A 125 5.12 -24.91 18.83
C VAL A 125 6.24 -25.91 18.57
N HIS A 126 5.96 -27.19 18.84
CA HIS A 126 6.84 -28.28 18.48
C HIS A 126 6.58 -28.67 17.02
N ILE A 127 7.52 -28.30 16.14
CA ILE A 127 7.39 -28.48 14.69
C ILE A 127 8.20 -29.68 14.24
N VAL A 128 7.55 -30.59 13.53
CA VAL A 128 8.12 -31.84 13.01
C VAL A 128 7.78 -31.99 11.53
N PHE A 129 8.57 -32.76 10.80
CA PHE A 129 8.24 -33.18 9.44
C PHE A 129 8.43 -34.68 9.28
N LEU A 130 7.75 -35.25 8.28
CA LEU A 130 7.89 -36.65 7.92
C LEU A 130 8.99 -36.81 6.86
N LYS A 131 9.96 -37.70 7.12
CA LYS A 131 11.09 -37.96 6.22
C LYS A 131 10.65 -38.44 4.82
N ASN A 132 9.58 -39.23 4.73
CA ASN A 132 9.14 -39.85 3.49
C ASN A 132 8.54 -38.82 2.52
N THR A 133 7.66 -37.95 3.01
CA THR A 133 6.90 -36.98 2.19
C THR A 133 7.46 -35.56 2.24
N GLY A 134 8.20 -35.20 3.29
CA GLY A 134 8.68 -33.84 3.54
C GLY A 134 7.60 -32.89 4.06
N ASN A 135 6.40 -33.37 4.37
CA ASN A 135 5.30 -32.56 4.89
C ASN A 135 5.55 -32.16 6.35
N VAL A 136 5.27 -30.90 6.68
CA VAL A 136 5.51 -30.31 8.02
C VAL A 136 4.22 -30.20 8.81
N PHE A 137 4.26 -30.62 10.09
CA PHE A 137 3.12 -30.69 11.00
C PHE A 137 3.47 -30.14 12.39
N ASP A 138 2.44 -29.81 13.17
CA ASP A 138 2.54 -29.69 14.63
C ASP A 138 2.61 -31.11 15.23
N MET A 139 3.58 -31.36 16.11
CA MET A 139 3.74 -32.66 16.78
C MET A 139 2.47 -33.07 17.54
N ALA A 140 1.73 -32.09 18.09
CA ALA A 140 0.45 -32.37 18.74
C ALA A 140 -0.59 -32.95 17.77
N SER A 141 -0.64 -32.45 16.53
CA SER A 141 -1.56 -32.91 15.49
C SER A 141 -1.26 -34.34 15.06
N LEU A 142 0.02 -34.65 14.78
CA LEU A 142 0.44 -36.03 14.48
C LEU A 142 0.17 -36.96 15.65
N GLN A 143 0.39 -36.51 16.88
CA GLN A 143 0.15 -37.33 18.06
C GLN A 143 -1.33 -37.68 18.21
N LEU A 144 -2.23 -36.73 17.99
CA LEU A 144 -3.68 -36.92 18.14
C LEU A 144 -4.29 -37.75 17.01
N LEU A 145 -3.86 -37.53 15.76
CA LEU A 145 -4.54 -38.08 14.58
C LEU A 145 -3.85 -39.33 14.01
N ALA A 146 -2.52 -39.43 14.11
CA ALA A 146 -1.77 -40.56 13.54
C ALA A 146 -1.25 -41.54 14.61
N ILE A 147 -0.65 -41.03 15.69
CA ILE A 147 0.06 -41.88 16.69
C ILE A 147 -0.92 -42.51 17.69
N LYS A 148 -1.78 -41.72 18.35
CA LYS A 148 -2.74 -42.24 19.35
C LYS A 148 -3.72 -43.24 18.74
N PRO A 149 -4.30 -43.00 17.55
CA PRO A 149 -5.17 -43.97 16.89
C PRO A 149 -4.41 -45.14 16.26
N LYS A 150 -3.07 -45.11 16.24
CA LYS A 150 -2.18 -46.09 15.60
C LYS A 150 -2.42 -46.25 14.10
N THR A 151 -2.79 -45.16 13.42
CA THR A 151 -3.02 -45.15 11.97
C THR A 151 -1.71 -45.19 11.18
N TRP A 152 -0.64 -44.53 11.67
CA TRP A 152 0.71 -44.49 11.06
C TRP A 152 0.71 -44.16 9.55
N ARG A 153 -0.13 -43.21 9.14
CA ARG A 153 -0.23 -42.69 7.77
C ARG A 153 -0.13 -41.19 7.76
N ASP A 154 0.54 -40.64 6.74
CA ASP A 154 0.63 -39.20 6.50
C ASP A 154 -0.78 -38.64 6.35
N LEU A 155 -1.06 -37.57 7.08
CA LEU A 155 -2.38 -36.97 7.18
C LEU A 155 -2.76 -36.12 5.94
N VAL A 156 -1.83 -35.87 5.01
CA VAL A 156 -2.09 -35.17 3.75
C VAL A 156 -2.11 -36.12 2.55
N ASN A 157 -1.13 -37.03 2.47
CA ASN A 157 -0.92 -37.89 1.30
C ASN A 157 -1.24 -39.38 1.53
N ASP A 158 -1.67 -39.77 2.73
CA ASP A 158 -1.99 -41.16 3.13
C ASP A 158 -0.84 -42.19 3.01
N GLU A 159 0.39 -41.73 2.82
CA GLU A 159 1.59 -42.58 2.74
C GLU A 159 1.93 -43.18 4.12
N PRO A 160 2.27 -44.47 4.20
CA PRO A 160 2.67 -45.10 5.46
C PRO A 160 4.02 -44.55 5.96
N PHE A 161 4.15 -44.32 7.26
CA PHE A 161 5.41 -43.88 7.87
C PHE A 161 5.67 -44.56 9.21
N GLU A 162 6.94 -44.67 9.58
CA GLU A 162 7.37 -45.21 10.88
C GLU A 162 7.67 -44.11 11.89
N ARG A 163 7.70 -44.46 13.18
CA ARG A 163 8.07 -43.51 14.25
C ARG A 163 9.45 -42.86 14.05
N LYS A 164 10.37 -43.55 13.37
CA LYS A 164 11.72 -43.04 13.05
C LYS A 164 11.71 -41.96 11.96
N ASP A 165 10.64 -41.89 11.17
CA ASP A 165 10.49 -40.93 10.09
C ASP A 165 10.00 -39.57 10.58
N ILE A 166 9.59 -39.46 11.85
CA ILE A 166 9.21 -38.19 12.48
C ILE A 166 10.48 -37.48 12.91
N ILE A 167 10.85 -36.42 12.19
CA ILE A 167 12.06 -35.64 12.45
C ILE A 167 11.69 -34.26 12.97
N THR A 168 12.38 -33.82 14.02
CA THR A 168 12.10 -32.56 14.71
C THR A 168 12.86 -31.40 14.09
N ILE A 169 12.16 -30.31 13.74
CA ILE A 169 12.75 -29.04 13.27
C ILE A 169 12.95 -28.09 14.44
N GLN A 170 11.96 -28.03 15.32
CA GLN A 170 11.95 -27.17 16.49
C GLN A 170 11.25 -27.86 17.65
N ASP A 171 11.94 -27.90 18.79
CA ASP A 171 11.36 -28.29 20.07
C ASP A 171 11.45 -27.10 21.05
N PRO A 172 10.32 -26.59 21.58
CA PRO A 172 10.34 -25.52 22.56
C PRO A 172 10.96 -25.94 23.90
N GLN A 173 11.05 -27.24 24.20
CA GLN A 173 11.63 -27.75 25.45
C GLN A 173 13.15 -27.89 25.36
N ASN A 174 13.70 -28.12 24.16
CA ASN A 174 15.13 -28.29 23.95
C ASN A 174 15.74 -27.11 23.18
N LEU A 175 16.09 -26.07 23.93
CA LEU A 175 16.48 -24.76 23.40
C LEU A 175 17.97 -24.66 23.02
N ALA A 176 18.82 -25.58 23.47
CA ALA A 176 20.25 -25.59 23.20
C ALA A 176 20.55 -25.89 21.72
N ASN A 177 19.67 -26.67 21.08
CA ASN A 177 19.92 -27.20 19.75
C ASN A 177 20.08 -26.11 18.66
N ARG A 178 19.41 -24.95 18.76
CA ARG A 178 19.46 -23.90 17.71
C ARG A 178 20.33 -22.68 18.08
N ASP A 179 21.38 -22.88 18.88
CA ASP A 179 22.33 -21.82 19.21
C ASP A 179 23.26 -21.54 18.03
N LEU A 180 23.25 -20.29 17.54
CA LEU A 180 24.07 -19.85 16.41
C LEU A 180 25.57 -20.00 16.66
N ARG A 181 25.99 -19.89 17.92
CA ARG A 181 27.40 -19.93 18.31
C ARG A 181 28.00 -21.32 18.12
N GLU A 182 27.16 -22.35 18.07
CA GLU A 182 27.61 -23.73 17.93
C GLU A 182 27.90 -24.13 16.49
N TYR A 183 27.43 -23.35 15.51
CA TYR A 183 27.51 -23.68 14.08
C TYR A 183 28.96 -23.68 13.56
N ASP A 184 29.35 -24.75 12.86
CA ASP A 184 30.73 -24.92 12.34
C ASP A 184 31.15 -23.76 11.45
N HIS A 185 30.30 -23.32 10.52
CA HIS A 185 30.64 -22.23 9.59
C HIS A 185 30.82 -20.87 10.29
N VAL A 186 30.19 -20.67 11.45
CA VAL A 186 30.37 -19.48 12.29
C VAL A 186 31.67 -19.58 13.09
N LYS A 187 31.99 -20.76 13.62
CA LYS A 187 33.25 -21.00 14.34
C LYS A 187 34.49 -20.97 13.44
N SER A 188 34.34 -21.41 12.19
CA SER A 188 35.42 -21.56 11.23
C SER A 188 35.46 -20.45 10.17
N ASP A 189 34.58 -19.45 10.26
CA ASP A 189 34.43 -18.33 9.32
C ASP A 189 34.34 -18.75 7.83
N LYS A 190 33.80 -19.95 7.56
CA LYS A 190 33.61 -20.47 6.20
C LYS A 190 32.42 -19.78 5.53
N LYS A 191 32.69 -18.91 4.56
CA LYS A 191 31.66 -18.21 3.77
C LYS A 191 31.88 -18.42 2.27
N VAL A 192 30.78 -18.64 1.54
CA VAL A 192 30.78 -18.59 0.08
C VAL A 192 30.68 -17.11 -0.33
N ALA A 193 31.59 -16.63 -1.18
CA ALA A 193 31.60 -15.24 -1.61
C ALA A 193 30.40 -14.94 -2.50
N GLU A 194 29.85 -13.71 -2.43
CA GLU A 194 28.67 -13.32 -3.21
C GLU A 194 28.88 -13.43 -4.73
N GLU A 195 30.12 -13.32 -5.19
CA GLU A 195 30.53 -13.48 -6.59
C GLU A 195 30.38 -14.93 -7.08
N GLU A 196 30.75 -15.91 -6.24
CA GLU A 196 30.57 -17.34 -6.57
C GLU A 196 29.08 -17.71 -6.54
N LEU A 197 28.32 -17.19 -5.58
CA LEU A 197 26.86 -17.29 -5.54
C LEU A 197 26.21 -16.67 -6.79
N ALA A 198 26.78 -15.60 -7.35
CA ALA A 198 26.30 -14.95 -8.58
C ALA A 198 26.60 -15.76 -9.85
N SER A 199 27.68 -16.53 -9.85
CA SER A 199 28.08 -17.41 -10.97
C SER A 199 27.32 -18.73 -11.04
N ASP A 200 26.60 -19.11 -9.97
CA ASP A 200 25.91 -20.39 -9.91
C ASP A 200 24.69 -20.44 -10.84
N PRO A 201 24.57 -21.48 -11.70
CA PRO A 201 23.48 -21.61 -12.67
C PRO A 201 22.09 -21.73 -12.02
N LEU A 202 22.03 -21.99 -10.70
CA LEU A 202 20.80 -22.07 -9.93
C LEU A 202 20.20 -20.70 -9.56
N LYS A 203 20.99 -19.62 -9.51
CA LYS A 203 20.50 -18.29 -9.10
C LYS A 203 19.64 -17.60 -10.17
N GLY A 204 19.75 -18.03 -11.42
CA GLY A 204 18.92 -17.57 -12.55
C GLY A 204 17.68 -18.44 -12.82
N ILE A 205 17.51 -19.56 -12.11
CA ILE A 205 16.38 -20.47 -12.30
C ILE A 205 15.26 -20.07 -11.36
N ASN A 206 14.09 -19.75 -11.91
CA ASN A 206 12.89 -19.66 -11.09
C ASN A 206 12.48 -21.08 -10.64
N VAL A 207 12.80 -21.41 -9.38
CA VAL A 207 12.58 -22.73 -8.78
C VAL A 207 11.09 -23.12 -8.79
N GLU A 208 10.18 -22.14 -8.73
CA GLU A 208 8.73 -22.38 -8.83
C GLU A 208 8.33 -22.76 -10.27
N ALA A 209 8.88 -22.06 -11.27
CA ALA A 209 8.64 -22.37 -12.69
C ALA A 209 9.29 -23.68 -13.15
N ALA A 210 10.39 -24.11 -12.51
CA ALA A 210 11.05 -25.40 -12.75
C ALA A 210 10.29 -26.61 -12.15
N GLY A 211 9.09 -26.38 -11.59
CA GLY A 211 8.25 -27.41 -10.98
C GLY A 211 8.65 -27.77 -9.55
N GLY A 212 9.26 -26.82 -8.83
CA GLY A 212 9.56 -26.87 -7.41
C GLY A 212 10.94 -27.42 -7.05
N ALA A 213 11.38 -27.14 -5.81
CA ALA A 213 12.67 -27.55 -5.27
C ALA A 213 12.99 -29.05 -5.40
N GLY A 214 11.96 -29.92 -5.40
CA GLY A 214 12.13 -31.36 -5.53
C GLY A 214 12.59 -31.82 -6.92
N LYS A 215 12.08 -31.19 -8.00
CA LYS A 215 12.54 -31.50 -9.37
C LYS A 215 13.96 -30.96 -9.59
N VAL A 216 14.28 -29.81 -9.01
CA VAL A 216 15.62 -29.22 -9.07
C VAL A 216 16.64 -30.12 -8.36
N LEU A 217 16.33 -30.64 -7.17
CA LEU A 217 17.18 -31.61 -6.47
C LEU A 217 17.38 -32.89 -7.29
N LYS A 218 16.33 -33.41 -7.94
CA LYS A 218 16.46 -34.57 -8.85
C LYS A 218 17.36 -34.28 -10.06
N MET A 219 17.19 -33.13 -10.72
CA MET A 219 18.05 -32.72 -11.84
C MET A 219 19.52 -32.53 -11.43
N ILE A 220 19.77 -32.05 -10.21
CA ILE A 220 21.12 -31.94 -9.66
C ILE A 220 21.70 -33.33 -9.39
N ALA A 221 20.91 -34.24 -8.81
CA ALA A 221 21.34 -35.62 -8.55
C ALA A 221 21.63 -36.39 -9.85
N GLU A 222 20.81 -36.22 -10.89
CA GLU A 222 20.98 -36.86 -12.21
C GLU A 222 22.21 -36.33 -12.96
N LYS A 223 22.53 -35.05 -12.85
CA LYS A 223 23.76 -34.47 -13.46
C LYS A 223 25.06 -34.93 -12.79
N VAL A 224 24.99 -35.66 -11.67
CA VAL A 224 26.17 -36.14 -10.92
C VAL A 224 26.50 -37.61 -11.22
N SER A 225 25.74 -38.32 -12.06
CA SER A 225 26.14 -39.67 -12.54
C SER A 225 27.11 -39.59 -13.74
N PRO A 226 28.25 -40.31 -13.74
CA PRO A 226 29.24 -40.20 -14.80
C PRO A 226 28.97 -41.20 -15.93
N SER A 227 28.57 -40.72 -17.12
CA SER A 227 28.78 -41.45 -18.39
C SER A 227 28.80 -40.50 -19.60
N MET A 228 29.85 -40.66 -20.43
CA MET A 228 30.19 -40.09 -21.76
C MET A 228 28.99 -39.72 -22.67
N ALA A 229 29.00 -38.75 -23.61
CA ALA A 229 30.04 -38.14 -24.47
C ALA A 229 29.56 -36.75 -25.00
N PRO A 230 30.41 -35.93 -25.68
CA PRO A 230 30.13 -34.51 -25.96
C PRO A 230 29.46 -34.25 -27.33
N PRO A 231 28.72 -33.14 -27.47
CA PRO A 231 28.94 -32.26 -28.64
C PRO A 231 28.66 -30.76 -28.35
N PRO A 232 28.86 -29.84 -29.31
CA PRO A 232 30.11 -29.50 -29.99
C PRO A 232 30.54 -28.04 -29.69
N ALA A 233 31.74 -27.66 -30.13
CA ALA A 233 32.29 -26.31 -29.98
C ALA A 233 31.41 -25.20 -30.60
N PRO A 234 31.29 -24.02 -29.99
CA PRO A 234 30.66 -22.88 -30.64
C PRO A 234 31.62 -22.26 -31.65
N ALA A 235 31.23 -22.27 -32.92
CA ALA A 235 31.84 -21.49 -33.97
C ALA A 235 31.55 -20.00 -33.74
N GLU A 236 32.58 -19.19 -33.98
CA GLU A 236 32.58 -17.74 -33.92
C GLU A 236 31.70 -17.11 -35.01
N SER A 237 31.10 -15.96 -34.68
CA SER A 237 31.19 -14.68 -35.43
C SER A 237 29.86 -13.92 -35.49
N SER A 238 29.82 -12.77 -34.83
CA SER A 238 29.54 -11.48 -35.48
C SER A 238 29.59 -10.35 -34.44
N THR A 239 30.71 -9.65 -34.51
CA THR A 239 30.93 -8.23 -34.20
C THR A 239 29.69 -7.41 -33.80
N ALA A 240 29.62 -7.02 -32.53
CA ALA A 240 28.88 -5.85 -32.09
C ALA A 240 29.83 -4.87 -31.39
N ILE A 241 29.81 -3.64 -31.87
CA ILE A 241 30.65 -2.50 -31.53
C ILE A 241 30.52 -2.19 -30.03
N LYS A 242 31.67 -2.12 -29.33
CA LYS A 242 31.77 -1.63 -27.96
C LYS A 242 31.60 -0.10 -27.96
N GLU A 243 30.39 0.39 -27.73
CA GLU A 243 30.21 1.74 -27.19
C GLU A 243 30.53 1.72 -25.69
N LYS A 244 31.59 2.42 -25.30
CA LYS A 244 31.79 2.85 -23.92
C LYS A 244 30.73 3.91 -23.61
N LYS A 245 29.73 3.58 -22.80
CA LYS A 245 28.93 4.59 -22.09
C LYS A 245 29.36 4.64 -20.64
N GLU A 246 29.94 5.79 -20.34
CA GLU A 246 30.40 6.28 -19.06
C GLU A 246 29.27 6.24 -18.03
N GLY A 247 29.62 5.95 -16.78
CA GLY A 247 28.70 5.93 -15.66
C GLY A 247 28.06 7.30 -15.45
N ILE A 248 26.82 7.46 -15.93
CA ILE A 248 25.96 8.55 -15.54
C ILE A 248 25.55 8.27 -14.09
N ILE A 249 26.15 8.98 -13.15
CA ILE A 249 25.59 9.14 -11.80
C ILE A 249 24.29 9.91 -12.01
N ALA A 250 23.20 9.19 -12.19
CA ALA A 250 21.87 9.74 -12.20
C ALA A 250 21.63 10.34 -10.81
N LYS A 251 21.77 11.66 -10.69
CA LYS A 251 21.17 12.42 -9.58
C LYS A 251 19.68 12.04 -9.60
N ARG A 252 19.28 11.13 -8.72
CA ARG A 252 17.86 10.82 -8.50
C ARG A 252 17.22 12.13 -8.08
N LYS A 253 16.51 12.77 -9.01
CA LYS A 253 15.53 13.79 -8.66
C LYS A 253 14.63 13.12 -7.63
N ILE A 254 14.56 13.68 -6.43
CA ILE A 254 13.52 13.32 -5.49
C ILE A 254 12.24 13.82 -6.14
N GLU A 255 11.57 12.94 -6.89
CA GLU A 255 10.24 13.22 -7.40
C GLU A 255 9.34 13.40 -6.17
N GLN A 256 8.73 14.58 -6.07
CA GLN A 256 7.73 14.84 -5.05
C GLN A 256 6.55 13.93 -5.33
N LEU A 257 6.35 12.96 -4.43
CA LEU A 257 5.22 12.05 -4.48
C LEU A 257 3.94 12.86 -4.36
N ALA A 258 3.01 12.66 -5.29
CA ALA A 258 1.69 13.27 -5.22
C ALA A 258 0.97 12.90 -3.90
N TYR A 259 0.14 13.78 -3.37
CA TYR A 259 -0.48 13.58 -2.05
C TYR A 259 -1.39 12.34 -1.97
N ASN A 260 -1.88 11.86 -3.11
CA ASN A 260 -2.75 10.69 -3.26
C ASN A 260 -2.01 9.43 -3.76
N THR A 261 -0.68 9.35 -3.65
CA THR A 261 0.04 8.13 -4.05
C THR A 261 -0.29 6.96 -3.12
N SER A 262 -0.68 5.84 -3.70
CA SER A 262 -0.86 4.58 -2.99
C SER A 262 0.47 3.88 -2.72
N ASN A 263 0.42 2.86 -1.85
CA ASN A 263 1.55 1.97 -1.59
C ASN A 263 1.75 0.92 -2.70
N PHE A 264 0.81 0.84 -3.64
CA PHE A 264 0.84 -0.11 -4.74
C PHE A 264 1.38 0.54 -6.01
N THR A 265 2.04 -0.24 -6.86
CA THR A 265 2.49 0.20 -8.19
C THR A 265 1.35 0.08 -9.19
N THR A 266 1.32 0.92 -10.22
CA THR A 266 0.33 0.85 -11.31
C THR A 266 0.40 -0.45 -12.11
N GLY A 267 1.48 -1.23 -11.97
CA GLY A 267 1.69 -2.47 -12.71
C GLY A 267 1.97 -2.28 -14.19
N ARG A 268 1.99 -1.03 -14.69
CA ARG A 268 2.17 -0.72 -16.13
C ARG A 268 3.53 -1.15 -16.66
N ALA A 269 4.61 -0.97 -15.89
CA ALA A 269 5.93 -1.45 -16.29
C ALA A 269 5.94 -2.97 -16.50
N SER A 270 5.37 -3.72 -15.55
CA SER A 270 5.23 -5.18 -15.66
C SER A 270 4.29 -5.59 -16.80
N ALA A 271 3.15 -4.90 -16.96
CA ALA A 271 2.19 -5.18 -18.02
C ALA A 271 2.80 -4.91 -19.41
N SER A 272 3.57 -3.82 -19.55
CA SER A 272 4.26 -3.45 -20.78
C SER A 272 5.41 -4.39 -21.13
N LEU A 273 6.01 -5.04 -20.13
CA LEU A 273 7.01 -6.09 -20.34
C LEU A 273 6.37 -7.36 -20.89
N THR A 274 5.15 -7.68 -20.46
CA THR A 274 4.45 -8.92 -20.83
C THR A 274 3.50 -8.78 -22.01
N SER A 275 3.09 -7.56 -22.38
CA SER A 275 2.12 -7.30 -23.43
C SER A 275 2.77 -6.62 -24.63
N THR A 276 2.58 -7.18 -25.81
CA THR A 276 3.04 -6.58 -27.08
C THR A 276 2.21 -5.38 -27.53
N THR A 277 1.04 -5.15 -26.92
CA THR A 277 0.14 -4.03 -27.26
C THR A 277 0.34 -2.79 -26.41
N MET A 278 1.15 -2.86 -25.35
CA MET A 278 1.43 -1.72 -24.47
C MET A 278 2.78 -1.10 -24.77
N THR A 279 2.88 0.22 -24.65
CA THR A 279 4.15 0.94 -24.77
C THR A 279 5.09 0.53 -23.64
N PRO A 280 6.36 0.18 -23.93
CA PRO A 280 7.30 -0.25 -22.90
C PRO A 280 7.57 0.88 -21.90
N GLU A 281 7.18 0.66 -20.64
CA GLU A 281 7.43 1.55 -19.51
C GLU A 281 8.53 0.94 -18.63
N THR A 282 9.60 1.70 -18.38
CA THR A 282 10.77 1.24 -17.59
C THR A 282 10.72 1.66 -16.13
N THR A 283 9.76 2.51 -15.75
CA THR A 283 9.64 3.06 -14.40
C THR A 283 8.39 2.57 -13.70
N ASN A 284 8.54 2.10 -12.46
CA ASN A 284 7.41 1.71 -11.62
C ASN A 284 6.79 2.95 -11.00
N ALA A 285 5.75 3.50 -11.63
CA ALA A 285 4.93 4.54 -11.04
C ALA A 285 4.03 3.96 -9.94
N ARG A 286 3.84 4.69 -8.84
CA ARG A 286 2.84 4.36 -7.81
C ARG A 286 1.44 4.65 -8.34
N ALA A 287 0.49 3.77 -8.07
CA ALA A 287 -0.91 4.03 -8.42
C ALA A 287 -1.42 5.20 -7.58
N LEU A 288 -2.17 6.11 -8.19
CA LEU A 288 -2.83 7.20 -7.48
C LEU A 288 -4.19 6.69 -7.00
N PHE A 289 -4.55 7.02 -5.76
CA PHE A 289 -5.93 6.83 -5.29
C PHE A 289 -6.83 7.88 -5.93
N ASP A 290 -8.06 7.47 -6.22
CA ASP A 290 -9.13 8.41 -6.56
C ASP A 290 -9.29 9.41 -5.41
N GLU A 291 -9.41 10.70 -5.74
CA GLU A 291 -9.43 11.78 -4.76
C GLU A 291 -10.57 11.62 -3.74
N GLU A 292 -11.71 11.09 -4.19
CA GLU A 292 -12.88 10.81 -3.34
C GLU A 292 -12.62 9.65 -2.38
N GLU A 293 -12.03 8.54 -2.83
CA GLU A 293 -11.73 7.41 -1.94
C GLU A 293 -10.67 7.80 -0.91
N PHE A 294 -9.67 8.59 -1.32
CA PHE A 294 -8.66 9.13 -0.42
C PHE A 294 -9.29 10.05 0.65
N MET A 295 -10.22 10.91 0.25
CA MET A 295 -11.01 11.73 1.19
C MET A 295 -11.75 10.87 2.21
N PHE A 296 -12.48 9.84 1.75
CA PHE A 296 -13.24 8.96 2.63
C PHE A 296 -12.33 8.23 3.63
N GLU A 297 -11.15 7.81 3.19
CA GLU A 297 -10.19 7.16 4.07
C GLU A 297 -9.61 8.13 5.11
N GLU A 298 -9.29 9.37 4.72
CA GLU A 298 -8.79 10.39 5.65
C GLU A 298 -9.84 10.77 6.71
N MET A 299 -11.11 10.85 6.32
CA MET A 299 -12.24 11.12 7.23
C MET A 299 -12.50 9.99 8.22
N ARG A 300 -12.20 8.75 7.82
CA ARG A 300 -12.36 7.55 8.64
C ARG A 300 -11.21 7.32 9.62
N ARG A 301 -10.01 7.83 9.31
CA ARG A 301 -8.84 7.69 10.17
C ARG A 301 -9.14 8.33 11.54
N PRO A 302 -8.89 7.61 12.65
CA PRO A 302 -9.24 8.09 13.96
C PRO A 302 -8.30 9.23 14.35
N VAL A 303 -8.79 10.47 14.28
CA VAL A 303 -8.09 11.62 14.87
C VAL A 303 -8.69 11.94 16.24
N LYS A 304 -8.00 12.82 16.98
CA LYS A 304 -8.40 13.38 18.29
C LYS A 304 -9.91 13.69 18.30
N GLU A 305 -10.56 13.51 19.44
CA GLU A 305 -12.01 13.63 19.62
C GLU A 305 -12.62 14.93 19.05
N LYS A 306 -11.88 16.05 19.14
CA LYS A 306 -12.29 17.35 18.55
C LYS A 306 -12.42 17.34 17.03
N GLU A 307 -11.68 16.48 16.33
CA GLU A 307 -11.76 16.35 14.87
C GLU A 307 -12.89 15.39 14.46
N ARG A 308 -13.21 14.37 15.26
CA ARG A 308 -14.41 13.54 15.06
C ARG A 308 -15.71 14.35 15.05
N LEU A 309 -15.81 15.34 15.94
CA LEU A 309 -16.95 16.26 15.97
C LEU A 309 -17.04 17.13 14.71
N LYS A 310 -15.89 17.41 14.06
CA LYS A 310 -15.85 18.14 12.78
C LYS A 310 -16.18 17.26 11.58
N SER A 311 -16.05 15.94 11.71
CA SER A 311 -16.40 14.96 10.67
C SER A 311 -17.90 14.65 10.60
N LYS A 312 -18.68 15.09 11.58
CA LYS A 312 -20.14 14.93 11.59
C LYS A 312 -20.78 16.02 10.72
N ALA A 313 -21.75 15.61 9.90
CA ALA A 313 -22.57 16.53 9.11
C ALA A 313 -23.91 16.75 9.81
N TYR A 314 -24.54 17.90 9.59
CA TYR A 314 -25.90 18.18 10.07
C TYR A 314 -26.77 18.62 8.91
N ALA A 315 -27.97 18.06 8.83
CA ALA A 315 -28.96 18.42 7.82
C ALA A 315 -30.36 18.50 8.44
N THR A 316 -31.18 19.38 7.88
CA THR A 316 -32.60 19.51 8.21
C THR A 316 -33.42 19.06 7.01
N ILE A 317 -34.16 17.96 7.18
CA ILE A 317 -35.12 17.46 6.20
C ILE A 317 -36.43 18.20 6.44
N MET A 318 -36.79 19.10 5.53
CA MET A 318 -38.07 19.80 5.59
C MET A 318 -39.16 18.89 5.00
N THR A 319 -40.16 18.55 5.80
CA THR A 319 -41.32 17.78 5.36
C THR A 319 -42.60 18.61 5.49
N ASN A 320 -43.69 18.13 4.90
CA ASN A 320 -45.02 18.73 5.07
C ASN A 320 -45.56 18.69 6.52
N PHE A 321 -44.96 17.90 7.41
CA PHE A 321 -45.33 17.83 8.83
C PHE A 321 -44.38 18.63 9.75
N GLY A 322 -43.29 19.17 9.21
CA GLY A 322 -42.26 19.92 9.94
C GLY A 322 -40.84 19.54 9.54
N GLY A 323 -39.85 20.15 10.20
CA GLY A 323 -38.43 19.87 9.99
C GLY A 323 -37.92 18.73 10.88
N LEU A 324 -37.15 17.81 10.29
CA LEU A 324 -36.41 16.76 10.99
C LEU A 324 -34.92 17.11 10.96
N ASN A 325 -34.31 17.32 12.12
CA ASN A 325 -32.88 17.60 12.24
C ASN A 325 -32.11 16.31 12.44
N VAL A 326 -31.25 15.98 11.48
CA VAL A 326 -30.46 14.76 11.46
C VAL A 326 -28.97 15.08 11.58
N GLU A 327 -28.29 14.32 12.42
CA GLU A 327 -26.83 14.23 12.48
C GLU A 327 -26.39 13.06 11.61
N LEU A 328 -25.42 13.30 10.74
CA LEU A 328 -24.86 12.32 9.82
C LEU A 328 -23.44 11.95 10.23
N HIS A 329 -23.17 10.66 10.24
CA HIS A 329 -21.95 10.05 10.74
C HIS A 329 -20.90 9.86 9.63
N GLY A 330 -20.33 10.98 9.16
CA GLY A 330 -19.29 10.99 8.11
C GLY A 330 -17.96 10.35 8.53
N ASP A 331 -17.79 10.01 9.81
CA ASP A 331 -16.63 9.32 10.35
C ASP A 331 -16.66 7.79 10.11
N ARG A 332 -17.86 7.19 10.14
CA ARG A 332 -18.05 5.74 9.99
C ARG A 332 -18.64 5.34 8.64
N ALA A 333 -19.49 6.18 8.07
CA ALA A 333 -20.12 5.92 6.77
C ALA A 333 -19.86 7.07 5.78
N PRO A 334 -18.59 7.41 5.49
CA PRO A 334 -18.25 8.59 4.69
C PRO A 334 -18.86 8.54 3.28
N LYS A 335 -18.85 7.39 2.61
CA LYS A 335 -19.37 7.27 1.23
C LYS A 335 -20.89 7.45 1.22
N THR A 336 -21.56 6.87 2.20
CA THR A 336 -23.03 6.97 2.34
C THR A 336 -23.46 8.41 2.65
N VAL A 337 -22.78 9.07 3.58
CA VAL A 337 -23.08 10.46 3.95
C VAL A 337 -22.78 11.41 2.80
N TYR A 338 -21.67 11.21 2.07
CA TYR A 338 -21.34 12.01 0.89
C TYR A 338 -22.42 11.90 -0.19
N ASN A 339 -22.87 10.68 -0.49
CA ASN A 339 -23.97 10.44 -1.42
C ASN A 339 -25.25 11.19 -1.00
N PHE A 340 -25.64 11.09 0.28
CA PHE A 340 -26.83 11.77 0.79
C PHE A 340 -26.71 13.30 0.72
N VAL A 341 -25.60 13.87 1.17
CA VAL A 341 -25.35 15.31 1.17
C VAL A 341 -25.34 15.85 -0.25
N GLN A 342 -24.72 15.15 -1.19
CA GLN A 342 -24.61 15.61 -2.56
C GLN A 342 -25.94 15.53 -3.31
N LEU A 343 -26.73 14.47 -3.10
CA LEU A 343 -28.09 14.37 -3.62
C LEU A 343 -29.01 15.46 -3.02
N ALA A 344 -28.84 15.78 -1.73
CA ALA A 344 -29.54 16.88 -1.09
C ALA A 344 -29.18 18.24 -1.72
N LYS A 345 -27.89 18.51 -1.97
CA LYS A 345 -27.42 19.73 -2.65
C LYS A 345 -27.94 19.87 -4.08
N GLN A 346 -28.16 18.75 -4.78
CA GLN A 346 -28.76 18.74 -6.12
C GLN A 346 -30.28 18.94 -6.12
N GLY A 347 -30.94 18.97 -4.96
CA GLY A 347 -32.41 19.00 -4.86
C GLY A 347 -33.07 17.69 -5.29
N TYR A 348 -32.32 16.56 -5.28
CA TYR A 348 -32.84 15.27 -5.72
C TYR A 348 -34.02 14.76 -4.87
N TYR A 349 -34.07 15.16 -3.60
CA TYR A 349 -35.10 14.77 -2.65
C TYR A 349 -36.30 15.73 -2.62
N ASP A 350 -36.29 16.80 -3.42
CA ASP A 350 -37.34 17.81 -3.40
C ASP A 350 -38.62 17.26 -4.05
N GLY A 351 -39.72 17.29 -3.29
CA GLY A 351 -41.01 16.72 -3.70
C GLY A 351 -41.10 15.20 -3.55
N VAL A 352 -40.06 14.52 -3.06
CA VAL A 352 -40.04 13.06 -2.90
C VAL A 352 -40.93 12.61 -1.75
N ALA A 353 -41.81 11.64 -2.01
CA ALA A 353 -42.72 11.10 -1.01
C ALA A 353 -42.11 9.92 -0.24
N PHE A 354 -42.50 9.78 1.03
CA PHE A 354 -42.32 8.53 1.79
C PHE A 354 -43.36 7.52 1.29
N HIS A 355 -42.91 6.55 0.51
CA HIS A 355 -43.77 5.58 -0.15
C HIS A 355 -44.10 4.36 0.73
N ARG A 356 -43.37 4.17 1.84
CA ARG A 356 -43.58 3.06 2.76
C ARG A 356 -43.52 3.52 4.21
N LEU A 357 -44.60 3.28 4.95
CA LEU A 357 -44.77 3.63 6.36
C LEU A 357 -45.26 2.40 7.12
N MET A 358 -44.45 1.89 8.05
CA MET A 358 -44.82 0.81 8.95
C MET A 358 -44.79 1.34 10.40
N PRO A 359 -45.95 1.69 10.98
CA PRO A 359 -46.03 2.19 12.36
C PRO A 359 -45.36 1.23 13.34
N GLY A 360 -44.57 1.75 14.29
CA GLY A 360 -43.80 0.96 15.25
C GLY A 360 -42.52 0.29 14.68
N PHE A 361 -42.25 0.41 13.38
CA PHE A 361 -41.07 -0.16 12.74
C PHE A 361 -40.19 0.92 12.08
N MET A 362 -40.56 1.38 10.89
CA MET A 362 -39.78 2.37 10.12
C MET A 362 -40.61 3.08 9.05
N VAL A 363 -40.11 4.22 8.60
CA VAL A 363 -40.62 4.98 7.46
C VAL A 363 -39.51 5.07 6.39
N GLN A 364 -39.83 4.71 5.15
CA GLN A 364 -38.88 4.64 4.03
C GLN A 364 -39.26 5.64 2.92
N GLY A 365 -38.24 6.32 2.41
CA GLY A 365 -38.34 7.36 1.39
C GLY A 365 -37.09 7.38 0.50
N GLY A 366 -36.91 8.49 -0.23
CA GLY A 366 -35.74 8.68 -1.10
C GLY A 366 -35.85 8.04 -2.48
N ASP A 367 -37.05 7.66 -2.92
CA ASP A 367 -37.33 7.23 -4.31
C ASP A 367 -38.13 8.30 -5.05
N PRO A 368 -37.54 9.02 -6.03
CA PRO A 368 -38.27 10.04 -6.80
C PRO A 368 -39.44 9.49 -7.61
N THR A 369 -39.43 8.20 -7.94
CA THR A 369 -40.52 7.56 -8.69
C THR A 369 -41.71 7.22 -7.79
N GLY A 370 -41.51 7.17 -6.46
CA GLY A 370 -42.53 6.76 -5.49
C GLY A 370 -42.98 5.29 -5.60
N THR A 371 -42.33 4.49 -6.44
CA THR A 371 -42.69 3.08 -6.68
C THR A 371 -42.11 2.13 -5.62
N GLY A 372 -41.03 2.56 -4.95
CA GLY A 372 -40.26 1.78 -3.98
C GLY A 372 -39.12 0.97 -4.59
N ARG A 373 -38.99 0.96 -5.93
CA ARG A 373 -37.91 0.26 -6.65
C ARG A 373 -36.94 1.21 -7.36
N GLY A 374 -37.24 2.51 -7.38
CA GLY A 374 -36.42 3.51 -8.04
C GLY A 374 -35.29 4.04 -7.17
N GLY A 375 -34.66 5.11 -7.63
CA GLY A 375 -33.54 5.75 -6.95
C GLY A 375 -32.19 5.42 -7.60
N LYS A 376 -31.37 6.46 -7.77
CA LYS A 376 -29.98 6.38 -8.22
C LYS A 376 -29.08 7.02 -7.18
N SER A 377 -27.85 6.53 -7.05
CA SER A 377 -26.82 7.22 -6.27
C SER A 377 -26.33 8.47 -7.01
N PHE A 378 -25.54 9.29 -6.33
CA PHE A 378 -24.86 10.43 -6.95
C PHE A 378 -23.96 10.01 -8.14
N TRP A 379 -23.32 8.84 -8.05
CA TRP A 379 -22.47 8.29 -9.11
C TRP A 379 -23.26 7.58 -10.22
N GLY A 380 -24.58 7.44 -10.09
CA GLY A 380 -25.44 6.70 -11.01
C GLY A 380 -25.44 5.18 -10.78
N GLU A 381 -24.37 4.61 -10.22
CA GLU A 381 -24.23 3.18 -9.92
C GLU A 381 -24.47 2.86 -8.42
N PRO A 382 -24.97 1.67 -8.08
CA PRO A 382 -25.06 1.23 -6.69
C PRO A 382 -23.69 1.17 -6.02
N PHE A 383 -23.61 1.53 -4.73
CA PHE A 383 -22.34 1.56 -3.99
C PHE A 383 -22.30 0.56 -2.82
N ARG A 384 -21.06 0.32 -2.34
CA ARG A 384 -20.74 -0.66 -1.28
C ARG A 384 -21.41 -0.32 0.06
N ASP A 385 -21.68 -1.35 0.85
CA ASP A 385 -22.11 -1.18 2.24
C ASP A 385 -20.94 -0.87 3.19
N GLU A 386 -21.23 -0.11 4.25
CA GLU A 386 -20.23 0.32 5.26
C GLU A 386 -20.56 -0.25 6.67
N TYR A 387 -21.44 -1.25 6.78
CA TYR A 387 -21.81 -1.87 8.07
C TYR A 387 -20.79 -2.88 8.62
N SER A 388 -19.91 -3.45 7.77
CA SER A 388 -18.92 -4.47 8.18
C SER A 388 -17.70 -3.88 8.89
N GLU A 389 -17.71 -2.57 9.12
CA GLU A 389 -16.57 -1.80 9.59
C GLU A 389 -16.45 -1.79 11.13
N LYS A 390 -15.21 -1.75 11.65
CA LYS A 390 -14.95 -1.73 13.09
C LYS A 390 -15.56 -0.48 13.74
N GLY A 391 -16.63 -0.66 14.50
CA GLY A 391 -17.36 0.42 15.18
C GLY A 391 -18.42 1.09 14.31
N ALA A 392 -18.98 0.38 13.33
CA ALA A 392 -20.19 0.80 12.63
C ALA A 392 -21.35 1.02 13.63
N TYR A 393 -22.19 2.02 13.35
CA TYR A 393 -23.37 2.31 14.15
C TYR A 393 -24.43 1.22 13.95
N LYS A 394 -25.21 1.00 15.00
CA LYS A 394 -26.26 -0.03 15.05
C LYS A 394 -27.63 0.63 15.23
N HIS A 395 -28.68 -0.12 14.95
CA HIS A 395 -30.08 0.31 15.09
C HIS A 395 -30.55 0.19 16.55
N ASP A 396 -29.85 0.86 17.47
CA ASP A 396 -30.06 0.71 18.91
C ASP A 396 -31.07 1.70 19.48
N SER A 397 -31.48 2.72 18.71
CA SER A 397 -32.36 3.80 19.17
C SER A 397 -33.44 4.14 18.14
N ARG A 398 -34.47 4.89 18.59
CA ARG A 398 -35.45 5.53 17.71
C ARG A 398 -34.77 6.66 16.92
N GLY A 399 -35.21 6.88 15.69
CA GLY A 399 -34.72 7.94 14.82
C GLY A 399 -33.38 7.63 14.15
N VAL A 400 -33.00 6.35 14.04
CA VAL A 400 -31.77 5.98 13.30
C VAL A 400 -32.04 6.06 11.80
N LEU A 401 -31.12 6.70 11.06
CA LEU A 401 -31.14 6.80 9.60
C LEU A 401 -30.23 5.75 8.98
N SER A 402 -30.82 4.97 8.06
CA SER A 402 -30.12 3.87 7.38
C SER A 402 -30.50 3.79 5.90
N MET A 403 -29.58 3.27 5.08
CA MET A 403 -29.83 3.05 3.65
C MET A 403 -30.71 1.81 3.42
N ALA A 404 -31.70 1.95 2.54
CA ALA A 404 -32.42 0.80 2.01
C ALA A 404 -31.59 0.13 0.90
N ASN A 405 -31.59 -1.19 0.88
CA ASN A 405 -30.86 -1.99 -0.11
C ASN A 405 -31.68 -3.22 -0.54
N SER A 406 -31.28 -3.82 -1.66
CA SER A 406 -31.87 -5.03 -2.23
C SER A 406 -30.94 -6.25 -2.11
N GLY A 407 -29.91 -6.14 -1.27
CA GLY A 407 -28.83 -7.11 -1.12
C GLY A 407 -27.49 -6.42 -0.86
N PRO A 408 -26.41 -7.19 -0.68
CA PRO A 408 -25.08 -6.63 -0.43
C PRO A 408 -24.61 -5.75 -1.59
N ARG A 409 -24.01 -4.60 -1.27
CA ARG A 409 -23.44 -3.59 -2.19
C ARG A 409 -24.44 -3.00 -3.19
N SER A 410 -25.68 -2.80 -2.76
CA SER A 410 -26.75 -2.26 -3.62
C SER A 410 -27.35 -0.94 -3.12
N ASN A 411 -26.58 -0.12 -2.40
CA ASN A 411 -27.06 1.16 -1.90
C ASN A 411 -27.24 2.17 -3.05
N THR A 412 -28.36 2.89 -3.06
CA THR A 412 -28.69 3.91 -4.06
C THR A 412 -28.98 5.26 -3.40
N SER A 413 -30.23 5.74 -3.40
CA SER A 413 -30.68 6.98 -2.75
C SER A 413 -31.80 6.77 -1.74
N GLN A 414 -32.36 5.56 -1.69
CA GLN A 414 -33.42 5.24 -0.75
C GLN A 414 -32.86 5.08 0.68
N PHE A 415 -33.57 5.66 1.64
CA PHE A 415 -33.23 5.58 3.05
C PHE A 415 -34.49 5.41 3.89
N PHE A 416 -34.32 4.95 5.12
CA PHE A 416 -35.40 4.82 6.08
C PHE A 416 -34.99 5.36 7.45
N ILE A 417 -36.01 5.73 8.23
CA ILE A 417 -35.91 6.23 9.59
C ILE A 417 -36.63 5.23 10.49
N THR A 418 -35.97 4.75 11.54
CA THR A 418 -36.57 3.79 12.48
C THR A 418 -37.42 4.48 13.55
N PHE A 419 -38.54 3.85 13.93
CA PHE A 419 -39.37 4.29 15.06
C PHE A 419 -39.00 3.60 16.38
N ARG A 420 -38.28 2.48 16.30
CA ARG A 420 -37.87 1.64 17.43
C ARG A 420 -36.44 1.13 17.21
N PRO A 421 -35.72 0.70 18.27
CA PRO A 421 -34.54 -0.14 18.11
C PRO A 421 -34.87 -1.42 17.32
N THR A 422 -34.09 -1.71 16.27
CA THR A 422 -34.34 -2.81 15.33
C THR A 422 -33.06 -3.60 15.08
N GLU A 423 -32.65 -4.41 16.06
CA GLU A 423 -31.37 -5.14 16.02
C GLU A 423 -31.25 -6.12 14.84
N HIS A 424 -32.35 -6.64 14.32
CA HIS A 424 -32.37 -7.57 13.18
C HIS A 424 -31.92 -6.95 11.85
N LEU A 425 -31.81 -5.62 11.78
CA LEU A 425 -31.27 -4.87 10.64
C LEU A 425 -29.77 -4.61 10.76
N ASN A 426 -29.16 -4.90 11.91
CA ASN A 426 -27.72 -4.75 12.12
C ASN A 426 -26.94 -5.70 11.20
N GLY A 427 -25.89 -5.18 10.57
CA GLY A 427 -25.08 -5.94 9.61
C GLY A 427 -25.76 -6.22 8.27
N LYS A 428 -26.92 -5.61 7.99
CA LYS A 428 -27.61 -5.68 6.70
C LYS A 428 -27.75 -4.32 6.03
N HIS A 429 -28.05 -3.30 6.82
CA HIS A 429 -28.23 -1.93 6.34
C HIS A 429 -27.17 -1.01 6.91
N THR A 430 -26.65 -0.11 6.08
CA THR A 430 -25.64 0.87 6.49
C THR A 430 -26.33 2.00 7.27
N VAL A 431 -26.00 2.10 8.56
CA VAL A 431 -26.43 3.21 9.43
C VAL A 431 -25.50 4.40 9.18
N PHE A 432 -26.06 5.54 8.76
CA PHE A 432 -25.27 6.71 8.39
C PHE A 432 -25.70 8.00 9.12
N GLY A 433 -26.75 7.95 9.94
CA GLY A 433 -27.15 9.10 10.73
C GLY A 433 -28.14 8.79 11.84
N LYS A 434 -28.48 9.82 12.60
CA LYS A 434 -29.44 9.78 13.71
C LYS A 434 -30.21 11.09 13.80
N LEU A 435 -31.48 11.00 14.17
CA LEU A 435 -32.31 12.15 14.51
C LEU A 435 -31.82 12.79 15.81
N VAL A 436 -31.62 14.11 15.78
CA VAL A 436 -31.20 14.92 16.94
C VAL A 436 -32.29 15.92 17.34
N GLY A 437 -33.22 16.25 16.43
CA GLY A 437 -34.36 17.10 16.75
C GLY A 437 -35.53 16.88 15.79
N GLY A 438 -36.74 17.18 16.25
CA GLY A 438 -37.97 16.94 15.49
C GLY A 438 -38.65 15.60 15.80
N GLU A 439 -38.44 15.04 17.00
CA GLU A 439 -39.14 13.82 17.45
C GLU A 439 -40.67 13.98 17.37
N ASP A 440 -41.20 15.16 17.71
CA ASP A 440 -42.63 15.49 17.57
C ASP A 440 -43.15 15.33 16.13
N VAL A 441 -42.31 15.63 15.14
CA VAL A 441 -42.65 15.48 13.71
C VAL A 441 -42.62 14.01 13.33
N LEU A 442 -41.64 13.25 13.84
CA LEU A 442 -41.56 11.82 13.63
C LEU A 442 -42.78 11.10 14.23
N ASP A 443 -43.24 11.52 15.41
CA ASP A 443 -44.48 11.02 16.04
C ASP A 443 -45.72 11.34 15.21
N LYS A 444 -45.81 12.55 14.63
CA LYS A 444 -46.91 12.92 13.72
C LYS A 444 -46.92 12.05 12.47
N ILE A 445 -45.75 11.76 11.92
CA ILE A 445 -45.58 10.87 10.75
C ILE A 445 -46.02 9.45 11.08
N GLU A 446 -45.64 8.93 12.26
CA GLU A 446 -46.02 7.58 12.71
C GLU A 446 -47.53 7.42 12.92
N ARG A 447 -48.21 8.47 13.36
CA ARG A 447 -49.68 8.48 13.57
C ARG A 447 -50.50 8.54 12.27
N VAL A 448 -49.87 8.75 11.11
CA VAL A 448 -50.60 8.80 9.84
C VAL A 448 -51.16 7.41 9.52
N PRO A 449 -52.47 7.28 9.24
CA PRO A 449 -53.05 5.99 8.89
C PRO A 449 -52.47 5.48 7.57
N VAL A 450 -52.23 4.18 7.49
CA VAL A 450 -51.75 3.49 6.29
C VAL A 450 -52.96 3.00 5.48
N ARG A 451 -52.83 2.94 4.14
CA ARG A 451 -53.91 2.44 3.27
C ARG A 451 -54.18 0.96 3.53
N PRO A 452 -55.46 0.52 3.52
CA PRO A 452 -55.78 -0.90 3.67
C PRO A 452 -55.20 -1.71 2.50
N GLY A 453 -54.44 -2.76 2.82
CA GLY A 453 -53.86 -3.68 1.82
C GLY A 453 -52.47 -3.31 1.30
N GLY A 454 -51.78 -2.32 1.88
CA GLY A 454 -50.38 -2.04 1.55
C GLY A 454 -49.68 -1.16 2.58
N ASP A 455 -48.40 -0.86 2.36
CA ASP A 455 -47.58 -0.08 3.30
C ASP A 455 -47.54 1.43 2.96
N ARG A 456 -48.42 1.91 2.08
CA ARG A 456 -48.44 3.32 1.64
C ARG A 456 -49.24 4.20 2.60
N PRO A 457 -48.73 5.37 3.03
CA PRO A 457 -49.47 6.27 3.90
C PRO A 457 -50.72 6.81 3.20
N ALA A 458 -51.83 6.96 3.93
CA ALA A 458 -53.08 7.48 3.38
C ALA A 458 -52.96 8.96 3.04
N LYS A 459 -52.32 9.73 3.94
CA LYS A 459 -51.93 11.12 3.69
C LYS A 459 -50.49 11.13 3.18
N GLU A 460 -50.28 11.75 2.02
CA GLU A 460 -48.97 11.80 1.39
C GLU A 460 -47.98 12.62 2.24
N ILE A 461 -46.82 12.04 2.54
CA ILE A 461 -45.76 12.66 3.32
C ILE A 461 -44.63 12.97 2.35
N LYS A 462 -44.34 14.26 2.11
CA LYS A 462 -43.35 14.71 1.13
C LYS A 462 -42.21 15.42 1.82
N ILE A 463 -41.01 15.21 1.28
CA ILE A 463 -39.84 16.02 1.54
C ILE A 463 -39.96 17.26 0.64
N LEU A 464 -40.04 18.44 1.25
CA LEU A 464 -40.07 19.72 0.54
C LEU A 464 -38.66 20.13 0.10
N GLY A 465 -37.66 19.80 0.91
CA GLY A 465 -36.26 19.96 0.59
C GLY A 465 -35.37 19.58 1.76
N ILE A 466 -34.06 19.49 1.51
CA ILE A 466 -33.07 19.13 2.54
C ILE A 466 -32.04 20.25 2.62
N ASN A 467 -32.02 20.94 3.76
CA ASN A 467 -31.04 21.99 4.04
C ASN A 467 -29.83 21.39 4.76
N VAL A 468 -28.67 21.38 4.12
CA VAL A 468 -27.42 20.94 4.73
C VAL A 468 -26.85 22.10 5.55
N LEU A 469 -26.85 21.98 6.87
CA LEU A 469 -26.39 23.01 7.82
C LEU A 469 -24.86 23.02 7.93
N GLN A 470 -24.26 21.83 8.00
CA GLN A 470 -22.81 21.66 8.12
C GLN A 470 -22.36 20.53 7.21
N ASP A 471 -21.51 20.86 6.24
CA ASP A 471 -20.89 19.89 5.33
C ASP A 471 -19.39 19.72 5.66
N PRO A 472 -18.98 18.55 6.19
CA PRO A 472 -17.58 18.27 6.49
C PRO A 472 -16.73 18.06 5.23
N PHE A 473 -17.31 17.64 4.11
CA PHE A 473 -16.58 17.32 2.88
C PHE A 473 -16.15 18.58 2.13
N GLU A 474 -17.01 19.59 2.08
CA GLU A 474 -16.66 20.89 1.50
C GLU A 474 -15.55 21.58 2.32
N ALA A 475 -15.61 21.47 3.65
CA ALA A 475 -14.55 21.96 4.53
C ALA A 475 -13.22 21.23 4.28
N TYR A 476 -13.27 19.91 4.05
CA TYR A 476 -12.10 19.12 3.68
C TYR A 476 -11.51 19.55 2.32
N GLN A 477 -12.34 19.69 1.28
CA GLN A 477 -11.91 20.13 -0.05
C GLN A 477 -11.23 21.51 0.00
N LYS A 478 -11.79 22.46 0.75
CA LYS A 478 -11.18 23.78 0.96
C LYS A 478 -9.81 23.69 1.65
N ARG A 479 -9.69 22.84 2.67
CA ARG A 479 -8.41 22.60 3.37
C ARG A 479 -7.37 21.95 2.46
N LEU A 480 -7.79 20.98 1.64
CA LEU A 480 -6.92 20.31 0.68
C LEU A 480 -6.41 21.30 -0.38
N ALA A 481 -7.29 22.12 -0.95
CA ALA A 481 -6.93 23.15 -1.92
C ALA A 481 -5.92 24.16 -1.35
N GLN A 482 -6.11 24.59 -0.10
CA GLN A 482 -5.14 25.46 0.59
C GLN A 482 -3.78 24.78 0.81
N ARG A 483 -3.78 23.49 1.15
CA ARG A 483 -2.54 22.71 1.34
C ARG A 483 -1.77 22.58 0.03
N LEU A 484 -2.46 22.28 -1.07
CA LEU A 484 -1.87 22.16 -2.40
C LEU A 484 -1.31 23.50 -2.88
N ALA A 485 -2.08 24.58 -2.77
CA ALA A 485 -1.60 25.93 -3.13
C ALA A 485 -0.31 26.32 -2.38
N ARG A 486 -0.23 26.00 -1.08
CA ARG A 486 0.97 26.26 -0.28
C ARG A 486 2.17 25.39 -0.69
N GLN A 487 1.93 24.15 -1.13
CA GLN A 487 2.97 23.28 -1.66
C GLN A 487 3.49 23.81 -2.99
N ASP A 488 2.59 24.20 -3.91
CA ASP A 488 2.95 24.78 -5.21
C ASP A 488 3.78 26.06 -5.05
N GLU A 489 3.39 26.96 -4.13
CA GLU A 489 4.18 28.14 -3.78
C GLU A 489 5.58 27.77 -3.26
N SER A 490 5.66 26.78 -2.37
CA SER A 490 6.95 26.32 -1.84
C SER A 490 7.83 25.69 -2.91
N ASP A 491 7.24 24.94 -3.85
CA ASP A 491 7.95 24.28 -4.93
C ASP A 491 8.43 25.29 -5.98
N GLU A 492 7.64 26.31 -6.26
CA GLU A 492 8.03 27.44 -7.11
C GLU A 492 9.21 28.20 -6.48
N THR A 493 9.17 28.48 -5.18
CA THR A 493 10.30 29.15 -4.48
C THR A 493 11.57 28.29 -4.47
N LEU A 494 11.44 26.97 -4.28
CA LEU A 494 12.55 26.03 -4.32
C LEU A 494 13.14 25.94 -5.73
N ARG A 495 12.30 25.86 -6.77
CA ARG A 495 12.74 25.87 -8.18
C ARG A 495 13.46 27.16 -8.53
N ARG A 496 12.94 28.32 -8.10
CA ARG A 496 13.58 29.62 -8.31
C ARG A 496 14.93 29.71 -7.60
N ARG A 497 15.04 29.20 -6.37
CA ARG A 497 16.30 29.16 -5.61
C ARG A 497 17.32 28.21 -6.25
N ALA A 498 16.88 27.04 -6.70
CA ALA A 498 17.73 26.07 -7.38
C ALA A 498 18.25 26.61 -8.73
N ALA A 499 17.40 27.30 -9.50
CA ALA A 499 17.79 27.97 -10.73
C ALA A 499 18.81 29.08 -10.47
N ALA A 500 18.58 29.93 -9.46
CA ALA A 500 19.53 30.98 -9.06
C ALA A 500 20.88 30.42 -8.58
N GLN A 501 20.87 29.29 -7.87
CA GLN A 501 22.10 28.58 -7.48
C GLN A 501 22.83 28.01 -8.69
N ALA A 502 22.11 27.40 -9.64
CA ALA A 502 22.70 26.86 -10.85
C ALA A 502 23.32 27.96 -11.74
N GLU A 503 22.67 29.12 -11.86
CA GLU A 503 23.25 30.29 -12.54
C GLU A 503 24.50 30.81 -11.81
N ARG A 504 24.46 30.95 -10.48
CA ARG A 504 25.63 31.37 -9.69
C ARG A 504 26.79 30.38 -9.76
N GLU A 505 26.51 29.10 -9.96
CA GLU A 505 27.54 28.07 -10.15
C GLU A 505 28.17 28.11 -11.55
N LYS A 506 27.46 28.64 -12.56
CA LYS A 506 28.03 28.88 -13.90
C LYS A 506 28.99 30.06 -13.91
N ASP A 507 28.65 31.16 -13.23
CA ASP A 507 29.46 32.40 -13.18
C ASP A 507 30.60 32.37 -12.14
N ARG A 508 31.14 31.19 -11.80
CA ARG A 508 32.13 31.07 -10.72
C ARG A 508 33.55 31.36 -11.21
N THR A 509 33.86 32.64 -11.41
CA THR A 509 35.20 33.15 -11.74
C THR A 509 36.05 33.37 -10.49
N THR A 510 37.37 33.17 -10.61
CA THR A 510 38.35 33.52 -9.56
C THR A 510 38.78 34.98 -9.65
N TRP A 511 39.37 35.51 -8.59
CA TRP A 511 39.90 36.88 -8.51
C TRP A 511 40.93 37.23 -9.62
N LEU A 512 41.58 36.23 -10.25
CA LEU A 512 42.48 36.40 -11.40
C LEU A 512 41.80 36.23 -12.78
N GLY A 513 40.47 36.24 -12.84
CA GLY A 513 39.71 36.21 -14.09
C GLY A 513 39.64 34.85 -14.79
N THR A 514 40.10 33.77 -14.16
CA THR A 514 40.03 32.41 -14.73
C THR A 514 38.71 31.73 -14.36
N ASP A 515 38.00 31.26 -15.37
CA ASP A 515 36.72 30.55 -15.25
C ASP A 515 36.94 29.14 -14.70
N LEU A 516 36.33 28.80 -13.56
CA LEU A 516 36.59 27.52 -12.90
C LEU A 516 35.70 26.38 -13.37
N GLY A 517 34.71 26.64 -14.22
CA GLY A 517 33.75 25.63 -14.66
C GLY A 517 32.99 24.96 -13.50
N ILE A 518 32.10 24.03 -13.86
CA ILE A 518 31.19 23.37 -12.92
C ILE A 518 31.98 22.57 -11.88
N LYS A 519 31.68 22.77 -10.59
CA LYS A 519 32.35 22.11 -9.46
C LYS A 519 32.17 20.58 -9.56
N GLY A 520 33.25 19.86 -9.88
CA GLY A 520 33.26 18.39 -9.96
C GLY A 520 33.53 17.79 -11.34
N ALA A 521 33.74 18.61 -12.38
CA ALA A 521 34.29 18.09 -13.64
C ALA A 521 35.76 17.67 -13.46
N PRO A 522 36.18 16.48 -13.95
CA PRO A 522 37.56 16.04 -13.82
C PRO A 522 38.49 17.01 -14.59
N ARG A 523 39.54 17.48 -13.91
CA ARG A 523 40.62 18.26 -14.53
C ARG A 523 41.31 17.38 -15.58
N SER A 524 41.14 17.69 -16.87
CA SER A 524 42.08 17.23 -17.88
C SER A 524 43.39 17.98 -17.68
N THR A 525 44.35 17.34 -17.03
CA THR A 525 45.73 17.81 -17.01
C THR A 525 46.31 17.60 -18.41
N THR A 526 46.36 18.67 -19.20
CA THR A 526 47.33 18.79 -20.28
C THR A 526 48.73 18.64 -19.67
N LYS A 527 49.39 17.53 -19.98
CA LYS A 527 50.84 17.42 -19.88
C LYS A 527 51.35 17.19 -21.29
N ASP A 528 52.00 18.21 -21.80
CA ASP A 528 52.86 18.17 -22.96
C ASP A 528 53.84 17.02 -22.85
N LYS A 529 53.85 16.15 -23.85
CA LYS A 529 55.01 15.34 -24.22
C LYS A 529 55.09 15.30 -25.74
N GLU A 530 56.06 16.05 -26.24
CA GLU A 530 56.64 15.87 -27.55
C GLU A 530 57.21 14.45 -27.67
N GLU A 531 56.86 13.73 -28.74
CA GLU A 531 57.73 12.71 -29.32
C GLU A 531 57.59 12.77 -30.85
N VAL A 532 58.75 12.94 -31.48
CA VAL A 532 58.99 13.14 -32.91
C VAL A 532 59.13 11.76 -33.58
N GLY A 533 58.48 11.53 -34.72
CA GLY A 533 58.61 10.25 -35.45
C GLY A 533 57.90 10.17 -36.80
N VAL A 534 58.55 10.75 -37.81
CA VAL A 534 58.43 10.70 -39.29
C VAL A 534 57.59 9.55 -39.94
N GLY A 535 56.71 9.91 -40.89
CA GLY A 535 56.13 8.95 -41.85
C GLY A 535 54.99 9.47 -42.72
N LYS A 536 55.22 10.49 -43.55
CA LYS A 536 54.31 10.93 -44.63
C LYS A 536 54.39 9.94 -45.82
N TYR A 537 53.28 9.35 -46.26
CA TYR A 537 53.05 9.01 -47.68
C TYR A 537 51.56 9.06 -48.07
N LEU A 538 51.30 9.89 -49.10
CA LEU A 538 50.21 9.91 -50.10
C LEU A 538 48.74 9.92 -49.63
N SER A 539 48.06 11.08 -49.69
CA SER A 539 47.37 11.72 -50.84
C SER A 539 45.89 11.28 -50.89
N THR A 540 44.86 12.12 -51.07
CA THR A 540 44.71 13.24 -52.02
C THR A 540 43.33 13.91 -51.77
N GLN A 541 43.26 15.26 -51.79
CA GLN A 541 42.31 16.10 -52.58
C GLN A 541 40.77 15.93 -52.42
N VAL A 542 39.85 16.91 -52.33
CA VAL A 542 39.73 18.40 -52.38
C VAL A 542 38.34 18.80 -51.74
N PRO A 543 37.77 20.02 -51.84
CA PRO A 543 37.62 21.02 -50.76
C PRO A 543 36.18 21.31 -50.25
N SER A 544 36.15 22.21 -49.28
CA SER A 544 35.03 22.99 -48.74
C SER A 544 34.17 23.75 -49.76
N TRP A 545 32.88 23.90 -49.45
CA TRP A 545 32.16 25.16 -49.61
C TRP A 545 31.13 25.33 -48.47
N GLU A 546 31.08 26.54 -47.94
CA GLU A 546 30.18 27.01 -46.87
C GLU A 546 28.73 27.07 -47.34
N LEU A 547 27.77 26.98 -46.40
CA LEU A 547 26.65 27.93 -46.39
C LEU A 547 25.99 27.98 -45.00
N THR A 548 26.06 29.16 -44.42
CA THR A 548 25.29 29.70 -43.30
C THR A 548 23.79 29.47 -43.44
N LEU A 549 23.08 29.13 -42.36
CA LEU A 549 21.70 29.62 -42.16
C LEU A 549 21.37 29.84 -40.68
N ASN A 550 20.82 31.02 -40.45
CA ASN A 550 20.43 31.62 -39.18
C ASN A 550 18.93 31.35 -38.92
N SER A 551 18.57 31.31 -37.64
CA SER A 551 17.28 31.71 -37.03
C SER A 551 15.97 31.71 -37.85
N THR A 552 15.00 30.89 -37.44
CA THR A 552 13.63 31.32 -37.03
C THR A 552 12.79 30.10 -36.64
N SER A 553 12.28 30.03 -35.40
CA SER A 553 11.12 29.17 -35.08
C SER A 553 10.26 29.76 -33.94
N SER A 554 9.04 30.13 -34.31
CA SER A 554 7.77 30.00 -33.58
C SER A 554 6.66 30.69 -34.41
N PRO A 555 5.37 30.32 -34.31
CA PRO A 555 4.73 29.26 -33.53
C PRO A 555 3.69 28.42 -34.31
N LEU A 556 3.06 27.47 -33.59
CA LEU A 556 1.63 27.09 -33.64
C LEU A 556 1.19 25.79 -34.36
N SER A 557 0.41 25.02 -33.58
CA SER A 557 -0.78 24.22 -33.93
C SER A 557 -0.63 22.92 -34.70
N GLN A 558 -0.77 21.81 -33.97
CA GLN A 558 -1.24 20.53 -34.49
C GLN A 558 -2.72 20.64 -34.86
N LYS A 559 -3.02 20.42 -36.15
CA LYS A 559 -4.32 19.94 -36.61
C LYS A 559 -4.20 18.46 -36.94
N VAL A 560 -5.26 17.76 -36.56
CA VAL A 560 -5.58 16.37 -36.86
C VAL A 560 -6.19 16.34 -38.26
N ASP A 561 -5.69 15.48 -39.14
CA ASP A 561 -6.38 15.11 -40.38
C ASP A 561 -6.81 13.64 -40.29
N GLN A 562 -8.13 13.46 -40.42
CA GLN A 562 -8.82 12.19 -40.65
C GLN A 562 -9.01 12.02 -42.17
N ASP A 563 -8.73 10.81 -42.66
CA ASP A 563 -9.17 10.36 -43.98
C ASP A 563 -10.68 10.12 -44.00
N GLY A 564 -11.32 10.57 -45.08
CA GLY A 564 -12.77 10.53 -45.27
C GLY A 564 -13.28 9.43 -46.21
N ILE A 565 -14.57 9.60 -46.56
CA ILE A 565 -15.47 8.93 -47.54
C ILE A 565 -16.72 8.42 -46.75
N GLU A 566 -17.97 8.87 -46.96
CA GLU A 566 -18.65 9.24 -48.19
C GLU A 566 -19.91 10.12 -47.98
N LYS A 567 -20.19 10.90 -49.03
CA LYS A 567 -21.29 11.82 -49.42
C LYS A 567 -22.73 11.54 -48.93
N LYS A 568 -23.53 12.60 -48.68
CA LYS A 568 -24.47 13.22 -49.67
C LYS A 568 -25.37 14.35 -49.09
N ASP A 569 -25.59 15.35 -49.96
CA ASP A 569 -26.73 16.27 -50.15
C ASP A 569 -27.00 17.38 -49.09
N LYS A 570 -26.66 18.66 -49.38
CA LYS A 570 -27.49 19.74 -50.01
C LYS A 570 -28.67 20.16 -49.11
N VAL A 571 -28.80 21.40 -48.63
CA VAL A 571 -29.24 22.63 -49.34
C VAL A 571 -29.16 23.84 -48.35
N GLU A 572 -28.66 25.00 -48.84
CA GLU A 572 -29.05 26.44 -48.66
C GLU A 572 -29.78 26.92 -47.38
N GLN A 573 -29.69 28.15 -46.88
CA GLN A 573 -29.21 29.47 -47.36
C GLN A 573 -29.18 30.45 -46.16
N ASP A 574 -28.40 31.53 -46.32
CA ASP A 574 -28.55 32.91 -45.77
C ASP A 574 -28.45 33.16 -44.25
N ALA A 575 -27.44 33.81 -43.68
CA ALA A 575 -26.76 35.10 -43.93
C ALA A 575 -27.40 36.32 -43.23
N VAL A 576 -26.51 37.08 -42.57
CA VAL A 576 -26.60 38.49 -42.09
C VAL A 576 -27.38 38.71 -40.77
N GLY A 577 -26.88 39.39 -39.74
CA GLY A 577 -25.60 40.06 -39.53
C GLY A 577 -25.59 40.89 -38.23
N LYS A 578 -24.39 41.06 -37.68
CA LYS A 578 -23.81 42.22 -36.98
C LYS A 578 -24.50 42.85 -35.73
N LYS A 579 -23.59 43.07 -34.74
CA LYS A 579 -23.43 44.27 -33.88
C LYS A 579 -24.39 44.39 -32.68
N ASP A 580 -24.04 44.90 -31.49
CA ASP A 580 -22.92 45.73 -31.00
C ASP A 580 -22.74 45.51 -29.47
N LYS A 581 -21.54 45.84 -28.94
CA LYS A 581 -21.32 46.12 -27.50
C LYS A 581 -21.91 47.50 -27.15
N PRO A 582 -22.18 47.80 -25.87
CA PRO A 582 -21.28 48.72 -25.17
C PRO A 582 -21.09 48.40 -23.67
N GLY A 583 -20.09 49.03 -23.06
CA GLY A 583 -19.74 48.89 -21.65
C GLY A 583 -20.18 50.05 -20.74
N MET A 584 -19.94 49.80 -19.44
CA MET A 584 -19.58 50.72 -18.35
C MET A 584 -20.58 51.81 -17.92
N MET A 585 -21.06 51.73 -16.67
CA MET A 585 -21.25 52.90 -15.81
C MET A 585 -21.28 52.53 -14.32
N MET A 586 -20.51 53.28 -13.53
CA MET A 586 -20.60 53.38 -12.08
C MET A 586 -21.84 54.20 -11.67
N VAL A 587 -22.47 53.85 -10.56
CA VAL A 587 -23.31 54.77 -9.78
C VAL A 587 -23.07 54.54 -8.29
N GLN A 588 -22.54 55.57 -7.63
CA GLN A 588 -22.64 55.78 -6.19
C GLN A 588 -24.05 56.31 -5.87
N SER A 589 -24.68 55.86 -4.78
CA SER A 589 -25.71 56.67 -4.12
C SER A 589 -25.76 56.41 -2.61
N GLN A 590 -25.98 57.51 -1.89
CA GLN A 590 -25.97 57.70 -0.45
C GLN A 590 -27.28 57.22 0.19
N GLY A 591 -27.24 56.85 1.48
CA GLY A 591 -28.46 56.46 2.22
C GLY A 591 -28.29 56.34 3.74
N LYS A 592 -28.16 57.50 4.39
CA LYS A 592 -28.63 57.89 5.75
C LYS A 592 -28.65 56.92 6.94
N VAL A 593 -27.99 57.43 7.99
CA VAL A 593 -27.98 57.04 9.41
C VAL A 593 -29.29 57.41 10.13
N VAL A 594 -29.81 56.49 10.94
CA VAL A 594 -30.63 56.69 12.17
C VAL A 594 -30.24 55.50 13.06
N GLY A 595 -29.65 55.59 14.25
CA GLY A 595 -29.92 56.49 15.37
C GLY A 595 -30.74 55.71 16.41
N GLY A 596 -30.07 54.95 17.29
CA GLY A 596 -30.71 54.16 18.35
C GLY A 596 -29.70 53.61 19.35
N GLU A 597 -29.41 54.41 20.38
CA GLU A 597 -28.70 54.03 21.60
C GLU A 597 -29.50 53.00 22.41
N MET A 598 -28.84 52.04 23.05
CA MET A 598 -29.09 51.67 24.45
C MET A 598 -28.01 50.72 25.00
N GLU A 599 -27.17 51.31 25.84
CA GLU A 599 -26.70 50.84 27.15
C GLU A 599 -25.88 49.55 27.31
N TYR A 600 -24.62 49.78 27.72
CA TYR A 600 -23.63 48.82 28.22
C TYR A 600 -23.98 48.35 29.64
N GLY A 601 -24.13 47.03 29.83
CA GLY A 601 -24.17 46.38 31.13
C GLY A 601 -22.80 45.78 31.51
N GLU A 602 -22.11 46.46 32.41
CA GLU A 602 -20.84 46.07 33.04
C GLU A 602 -21.02 44.83 33.97
N LYS A 603 -20.22 43.76 33.81
CA LYS A 603 -20.01 42.76 34.88
C LYS A 603 -18.53 42.44 35.08
N LYS A 604 -18.05 42.86 36.26
CA LYS A 604 -16.70 42.72 36.80
C LYS A 604 -16.35 41.27 37.20
N LYS A 605 -15.09 40.93 36.89
CA LYS A 605 -14.07 40.20 37.66
C LYS A 605 -14.52 39.13 38.67
N ARG A 606 -14.02 37.90 38.45
CA ARG A 606 -13.32 37.12 39.49
C ARG A 606 -12.09 36.43 38.90
N LYS A 607 -10.92 36.92 39.29
CA LYS A 607 -9.61 36.22 39.19
C LYS A 607 -9.56 35.19 40.32
N VAL A 608 -9.22 33.94 40.01
CA VAL A 608 -8.73 32.97 40.99
C VAL A 608 -7.27 32.73 40.67
N ALA A 609 -6.42 33.10 41.61
CA ALA A 609 -4.99 32.81 41.63
C ALA A 609 -4.77 31.55 42.47
N GLY A 610 -3.88 30.69 42.00
CA GLY A 610 -3.27 29.57 42.69
C GLY A 610 -2.31 28.97 41.68
N GLY A 611 -1.00 28.95 41.86
CA GLY A 611 -0.18 28.96 43.06
C GLY A 611 0.97 28.03 42.69
N PHE A 612 2.05 28.62 42.17
CA PHE A 612 3.28 27.92 41.81
C PHE A 612 3.91 27.40 43.11
N GLY A 613 4.07 26.08 43.23
CA GLY A 613 4.67 25.41 44.38
C GLY A 613 6.04 24.85 44.05
N ASP A 614 6.98 25.12 44.94
CA ASP A 614 8.42 24.92 44.86
C ASP A 614 8.91 23.49 44.68
N PHE A 615 10.11 23.43 44.11
CA PHE A 615 11.02 22.30 44.02
C PHE A 615 11.86 22.23 45.31
N SER A 616 11.61 21.27 46.20
CA SER A 616 12.61 20.75 47.13
C SER A 616 12.12 19.48 47.85
N ALA A 617 12.95 18.45 47.83
CA ALA A 617 12.92 17.23 48.65
C ALA A 617 11.94 16.11 48.22
N TRP A 618 12.44 15.17 47.40
CA TRP A 618 12.62 13.72 47.64
C TRP A 618 12.87 12.98 46.33
#